data_AF-A0A9N7LT26-F1
#
_entry.id   AF-A0A9N7LT26-F1
#
_cell.length_a   1.000
_cell.length_b   1.000
_cell.length_c   1.000
_cell.angle_alpha   90.00
_cell.angle_beta   90.00
_cell.angle_gamma   90.00
#
_symmetry.space_group_name_H-M   'P 1'
#
loop_
_entity.id
_entity.type
_entity.pdbx_description
1 polymer ?
#
loop_
_entity_poly.entity_id
_entity_poly.type
_entity_poly.pdbx_seq_one_letter_code
_entity_poly.pdbx_strand_id
1 'polypeptide(L)'
;MSFFVLPPEINSQRMFIGAGTAPMLEAAAAWQGLAEELSTAAQSFASVTAGLAGQAWQGSAAMAMASAAAPYAGWLAAAAAQSAGAAGNARAVASMFEAAQAATVLPTSISANRNAFVQLVMSNLFGQNAPAIAAAESIYEEMWAADVAAMSGYYSGVSAVAA
;
A
#
# COMPACT_ATOMS: atom_id res chain seq x y z
N MET A 1 2.70 -7.38 -14.36
CA MET A 1 4.08 -7.75 -13.94
C MET A 1 4.22 -9.27 -14.01
N SER A 2 5.43 -9.80 -14.22
CA SER A 2 5.66 -11.24 -14.42
C SER A 2 6.45 -11.85 -13.25
N PHE A 3 5.80 -12.10 -12.10
CA PHE A 3 6.43 -12.72 -10.93
C PHE A 3 6.74 -14.21 -11.15
N PHE A 4 5.98 -14.86 -12.03
CA PHE A 4 6.04 -16.28 -12.36
C PHE A 4 7.27 -16.71 -13.17
N VAL A 5 8.08 -15.78 -13.69
CA VAL A 5 9.35 -16.09 -14.38
C VAL A 5 10.59 -15.79 -13.53
N LEU A 6 10.39 -15.24 -12.33
CA LEU A 6 11.47 -14.90 -11.41
C LEU A 6 11.58 -16.00 -10.36
N PRO A 7 12.79 -16.46 -10.02
CA PRO A 7 12.97 -17.46 -8.99
C PRO A 7 12.66 -16.88 -7.60
N PRO A 8 12.39 -17.73 -6.59
CA PRO A 8 12.05 -17.29 -5.24
C PRO A 8 13.11 -16.38 -4.62
N GLU A 9 14.41 -16.54 -4.90
CA GLU A 9 15.45 -15.65 -4.39
C GLU A 9 15.20 -14.18 -4.76
N ILE A 10 14.70 -13.93 -5.98
CA ILE A 10 14.45 -12.57 -6.47
C ILE A 10 13.12 -12.03 -5.96
N ASN A 11 12.05 -12.83 -5.98
CA ASN A 11 10.76 -12.40 -5.47
C ASN A 11 10.85 -12.10 -3.96
N SER A 12 11.43 -13.02 -3.19
CA SER A 12 11.70 -12.84 -1.76
C SER A 12 12.56 -11.61 -1.49
N GLN A 13 13.75 -11.49 -2.10
CA GLN A 13 14.63 -10.36 -1.81
C GLN A 13 13.95 -9.01 -2.03
N ARG A 14 13.18 -8.85 -3.11
CA ARG A 14 12.49 -7.59 -3.40
C ARG A 14 11.50 -7.18 -2.32
N MET A 15 10.91 -8.13 -1.60
CA MET A 15 9.96 -7.86 -0.51
C MET A 15 10.65 -7.49 0.81
N PHE A 16 11.89 -7.95 1.01
CA PHE A 16 12.64 -7.73 2.26
C PHE A 16 13.70 -6.61 2.18
N ILE A 17 13.97 -6.06 1.00
CA ILE A 17 14.81 -4.87 0.83
C ILE A 17 13.95 -3.60 0.77
N GLY A 18 14.53 -2.46 1.18
CA GLY A 18 13.90 -1.15 1.08
C GLY A 18 13.52 -0.53 2.43
N ALA A 19 12.76 0.57 2.38
CA ALA A 19 12.44 1.40 3.55
C ALA A 19 11.25 0.88 4.39
N GLY A 20 10.55 -0.18 3.95
CA GLY A 20 9.35 -0.70 4.60
C GLY A 20 8.14 0.24 4.49
N THR A 21 7.17 0.09 5.40
CA THR A 21 5.89 0.81 5.38
C THR A 21 5.94 2.21 5.99
N ALA A 22 6.98 2.55 6.75
CA ALA A 22 7.04 3.80 7.51
C ALA A 22 6.83 5.06 6.63
N PRO A 23 7.49 5.24 5.46
CA PRO A 23 7.25 6.41 4.61
C PRO A 23 5.80 6.52 4.11
N MET A 24 5.14 5.39 3.86
CA MET A 24 3.74 5.38 3.41
C MET A 24 2.78 5.76 4.55
N LEU A 25 3.07 5.32 5.77
CA LEU A 25 2.30 5.68 6.96
C LEU A 25 2.49 7.15 7.34
N GLU A 26 3.70 7.71 7.17
CA GLU A 26 3.95 9.15 7.30
C GLU A 26 3.15 9.95 6.26
N ALA A 27 3.14 9.51 5.01
CA ALA A 27 2.32 10.13 3.97
C ALA A 27 0.82 10.07 4.32
N ALA A 28 0.34 8.95 4.87
CA ALA A 28 -1.04 8.83 5.33
C ALA A 28 -1.37 9.84 6.45
N ALA A 29 -0.46 10.04 7.40
CA ALA A 29 -0.62 11.03 8.47
C ALA A 29 -0.63 12.47 7.91
N ALA A 30 0.23 12.78 6.95
CA ALA A 30 0.26 14.09 6.30
C ALA A 30 -1.03 14.39 5.53
N TRP A 31 -1.54 13.42 4.75
CA TRP A 31 -2.83 13.54 4.05
C TRP A 31 -4.01 13.71 5.01
N GLN A 32 -3.98 13.03 6.15
CA GLN A 32 -4.98 13.19 7.19
C GLN A 32 -4.95 14.61 7.79
N GLY A 33 -3.77 15.13 8.11
CA GLY A 33 -3.61 16.51 8.59
C GLY A 33 -4.12 17.54 7.58
N LEU A 34 -3.83 17.34 6.28
CA LEU A 34 -4.36 18.22 5.22
C LEU A 34 -5.90 18.17 5.15
N ALA A 35 -6.51 17.00 5.33
CA ALA A 35 -7.96 16.86 5.36
C ALA A 35 -8.59 17.68 6.51
N GLU A 36 -7.97 17.66 7.68
CA GLU A 36 -8.41 18.39 8.88
C GLU A 36 -8.31 19.91 8.69
N GLU A 37 -7.18 20.38 8.14
CA GLU A 37 -6.98 21.81 7.85
C GLU A 37 -7.97 22.31 6.78
N LEU A 38 -8.20 21.55 5.70
CA LEU A 38 -9.17 21.91 4.67
C LEU A 38 -10.61 21.92 5.20
N SER A 39 -10.97 20.97 6.06
CA SER A 39 -12.29 20.94 6.71
C SER A 39 -12.48 22.15 7.63
N THR A 40 -11.46 22.49 8.40
CA THR A 40 -11.45 23.68 9.27
C THR A 40 -11.58 24.96 8.45
N ALA A 41 -10.85 25.06 7.34
CA ALA A 41 -10.94 26.19 6.41
C ALA A 41 -12.34 26.31 5.79
N ALA A 42 -12.95 25.19 5.38
CA ALA A 42 -14.30 25.18 4.82
C ALA A 42 -15.33 25.71 5.84
N GLN A 43 -15.26 25.23 7.08
CA GLN A 43 -16.14 25.66 8.18
C GLN A 43 -15.94 27.14 8.53
N SER A 44 -14.69 27.59 8.61
CA SER A 44 -14.35 28.99 8.86
C SER A 44 -14.90 29.91 7.77
N PHE A 45 -14.70 29.54 6.49
CA PHE A 45 -15.19 30.31 5.36
C PHE A 45 -16.72 30.39 5.32
N ALA A 46 -17.40 29.26 5.57
CA ALA A 46 -18.86 29.22 5.67
C ALA A 46 -19.38 30.09 6.84
N SER A 47 -18.72 30.03 7.99
CA SER A 47 -19.07 30.83 9.19
C SER A 47 -18.94 32.33 8.92
N VAL A 48 -17.82 32.78 8.32
CA VAL A 48 -17.60 34.19 7.98
C VAL A 48 -18.63 34.67 6.95
N THR A 49 -18.93 33.86 5.93
CA THR A 49 -19.91 34.19 4.90
C THR A 49 -21.32 34.31 5.48
N ALA A 50 -21.71 33.37 6.35
CA ALA A 50 -23.00 33.41 7.04
C ALA A 50 -23.10 34.61 7.99
N GLY A 51 -22.03 34.91 8.72
CA GLY A 51 -21.93 36.10 9.56
C GLY A 51 -22.12 37.38 8.75
N LEU A 52 -21.44 37.53 7.62
CA LEU A 52 -21.57 38.71 6.77
C LEU A 52 -22.99 38.90 6.21
N ALA A 53 -23.61 37.81 5.73
CA ALA A 53 -24.96 37.84 5.16
C ALA A 53 -26.09 37.96 6.21
N GLY A 54 -25.82 37.58 7.47
CA GLY A 54 -26.79 37.60 8.57
C GLY A 54 -26.80 38.88 9.40
N GLN A 55 -25.93 39.85 9.12
CA GLN A 55 -25.77 41.09 9.89
C GLN A 55 -26.44 42.28 9.18
N ALA A 56 -25.90 43.49 9.31
CA ALA A 56 -26.54 44.72 8.80
C ALA A 56 -26.63 44.80 7.26
N TRP A 57 -25.80 44.04 6.52
CA TRP A 57 -25.81 44.03 5.06
C TRP A 57 -26.74 42.92 4.53
N GLN A 58 -28.00 43.29 4.25
CA GLN A 58 -29.05 42.38 3.78
C GLN A 58 -29.62 42.80 2.42
N GLY A 59 -30.28 41.88 1.73
CA GLY A 59 -30.93 42.12 0.44
C GLY A 59 -30.31 41.33 -0.72
N SER A 60 -30.71 41.66 -1.95
CA SER A 60 -30.32 40.93 -3.17
C SER A 60 -28.80 40.88 -3.39
N ALA A 61 -28.08 41.96 -3.07
CA ALA A 61 -26.63 42.00 -3.18
C ALA A 61 -25.93 41.04 -2.19
N ALA A 62 -26.38 40.97 -0.94
CA ALA A 62 -25.84 40.06 0.07
C ALA A 62 -26.11 38.60 -0.29
N MET A 63 -27.33 38.28 -0.79
CA MET A 63 -27.65 36.93 -1.28
C MET A 63 -26.80 36.54 -2.49
N ALA A 64 -26.59 37.45 -3.44
CA ALA A 64 -25.74 37.20 -4.60
C ALA A 64 -24.30 36.90 -4.17
N MET A 65 -23.75 37.65 -3.22
CA MET A 65 -22.41 37.40 -2.68
C MET A 65 -22.32 36.05 -1.97
N ALA A 66 -23.26 35.72 -1.09
CA ALA A 66 -23.29 34.42 -0.40
C ALA A 66 -23.38 33.25 -1.40
N SER A 67 -24.19 33.40 -2.46
CA SER A 67 -24.30 32.39 -3.51
C SER A 67 -23.00 32.21 -4.31
N ALA A 68 -22.25 33.29 -4.53
CA ALA A 68 -20.95 33.26 -5.22
C ALA A 68 -19.84 32.66 -4.35
N ALA A 69 -19.96 32.77 -3.02
CA ALA A 69 -18.99 32.24 -2.06
C ALA A 69 -19.17 30.73 -1.80
N ALA A 70 -20.40 30.22 -1.85
CA ALA A 70 -20.72 28.82 -1.54
C ALA A 70 -19.89 27.77 -2.31
N PRO A 71 -19.60 27.91 -3.62
CA PRO A 71 -18.77 26.95 -4.35
C PRO A 71 -17.37 26.77 -3.78
N TYR A 72 -16.77 27.81 -3.21
CA TYR A 72 -15.42 27.72 -2.64
C TYR A 72 -15.41 26.90 -1.33
N ALA A 73 -16.41 27.10 -0.45
CA ALA A 73 -16.59 26.26 0.73
C ALA A 73 -16.82 24.79 0.34
N GLY A 74 -17.64 24.56 -0.70
CA GLY A 74 -17.88 23.23 -1.25
C GLY A 74 -16.62 22.58 -1.81
N TRP A 75 -15.78 23.35 -2.52
CA TRP A 75 -14.50 22.87 -3.02
C TRP A 75 -13.54 22.49 -1.89
N LEU A 76 -13.43 23.31 -0.84
CA LEU A 76 -12.62 22.99 0.35
C LEU A 76 -13.08 21.70 1.03
N ALA A 77 -14.39 21.52 1.20
CA ALA A 77 -14.96 20.31 1.79
C ALA A 77 -14.69 19.07 0.91
N ALA A 78 -14.82 19.20 -0.41
CA ALA A 78 -14.50 18.11 -1.34
C ALA A 78 -13.00 17.74 -1.33
N ALA A 79 -12.13 18.74 -1.27
CA ALA A 79 -10.68 18.55 -1.16
C ALA A 79 -10.29 17.89 0.18
N ALA A 80 -10.98 18.24 1.27
CA ALA A 80 -10.83 17.59 2.57
C ALA A 80 -11.19 16.09 2.48
N ALA A 81 -12.35 15.78 1.87
CA ALA A 81 -12.78 14.39 1.69
C ALA A 81 -11.81 13.58 0.81
N GLN A 82 -11.30 14.18 -0.27
CA GLN A 82 -10.31 13.53 -1.13
C GLN A 82 -8.99 13.28 -0.39
N SER A 83 -8.53 14.23 0.43
CA SER A 83 -7.32 14.09 1.26
C SER A 83 -7.49 12.97 2.30
N ALA A 84 -8.65 12.89 2.95
CA ALA A 84 -8.96 11.80 3.87
C ALA A 84 -8.99 10.42 3.15
N GLY A 85 -9.53 10.38 1.93
CA GLY A 85 -9.48 9.20 1.07
C GLY A 85 -8.06 8.76 0.74
N ALA A 86 -7.18 9.71 0.37
CA ALA A 86 -5.77 9.44 0.10
C ALA A 86 -5.04 8.88 1.34
N ALA A 87 -5.33 9.41 2.53
CA ALA A 87 -4.82 8.86 3.79
C ALA A 87 -5.28 7.41 4.02
N GLY A 88 -6.56 7.11 3.76
CA GLY A 88 -7.11 5.76 3.82
C GLY A 88 -6.42 4.79 2.87
N ASN A 89 -6.26 5.20 1.61
CA ASN A 89 -5.60 4.42 0.57
C ASN A 89 -4.13 4.12 0.93
N ALA A 90 -3.39 5.11 1.43
CA ALA A 90 -2.01 4.91 1.87
C ALA A 90 -1.88 3.88 3.01
N ARG A 91 -2.79 3.90 3.99
CA ARG A 91 -2.84 2.89 5.07
C ARG A 91 -3.18 1.50 4.52
N ALA A 92 -4.10 1.41 3.57
CA ALA A 92 -4.46 0.14 2.93
C ALA A 92 -3.29 -0.46 2.14
N VAL A 93 -2.54 0.37 1.41
CA VAL A 93 -1.33 -0.09 0.70
C VAL A 93 -0.26 -0.57 1.68
N ALA A 94 -0.06 0.13 2.79
CA ALA A 94 0.89 -0.29 3.84
C ALA A 94 0.51 -1.66 4.43
N SER A 95 -0.76 -1.90 4.76
CA SER A 95 -1.19 -3.19 5.30
C SER A 95 -1.09 -4.32 4.27
N MET A 96 -1.36 -4.03 2.99
CA MET A 96 -1.16 -4.99 1.90
C MET A 96 0.31 -5.38 1.73
N PHE A 97 1.24 -4.42 1.89
CA PHE A 97 2.67 -4.71 1.87
C PHE A 97 3.06 -5.60 3.05
N GLU A 98 2.61 -5.31 4.27
CA GLU A 98 2.90 -6.12 5.45
C GLU A 98 2.35 -7.55 5.32
N ALA A 99 1.13 -7.70 4.80
CA ALA A 99 0.55 -9.01 4.51
C ALA A 99 1.35 -9.78 3.45
N ALA A 100 1.77 -9.10 2.37
CA ALA A 100 2.60 -9.70 1.33
C ALA A 100 3.97 -10.13 1.88
N GLN A 101 4.61 -9.29 2.69
CA GLN A 101 5.88 -9.59 3.34
C GLN A 101 5.77 -10.79 4.28
N ALA A 102 4.70 -10.87 5.07
CA ALA A 102 4.45 -12.00 5.97
C ALA A 102 4.18 -13.31 5.21
N ALA A 103 3.60 -13.25 4.03
CA ALA A 103 3.32 -14.41 3.19
C ALA A 103 4.51 -14.84 2.30
N THR A 104 5.50 -13.95 2.11
CA THR A 104 6.68 -14.19 1.27
C THR A 104 7.70 -15.05 2.02
N VAL A 105 8.35 -15.97 1.30
CA VAL A 105 9.35 -16.86 1.89
C VAL A 105 10.58 -16.04 2.36
N LEU A 106 11.15 -16.42 3.50
CA LEU A 106 12.38 -15.76 3.98
C LEU A 106 13.57 -16.12 3.07
N PRO A 107 14.40 -15.14 2.64
CA PRO A 107 15.59 -15.42 1.84
C PRO A 107 16.55 -16.44 2.46
N THR A 108 16.62 -16.48 3.80
CA THR A 108 17.43 -17.45 4.54
C THR A 108 16.92 -18.88 4.38
N SER A 109 15.60 -19.10 4.33
CA SER A 109 14.99 -20.41 4.10
C SER A 109 15.32 -20.95 2.70
N ILE A 110 15.28 -20.09 1.68
CA ILE A 110 15.66 -20.45 0.32
C ILE A 110 17.15 -20.83 0.26
N SER A 111 18.02 -20.01 0.86
CA SER A 111 19.46 -20.30 0.90
C SER A 111 19.78 -21.62 1.63
N ALA A 112 19.06 -21.94 2.71
CA ALA A 112 19.21 -23.19 3.44
C ALA A 112 18.83 -24.40 2.59
N ASN A 113 17.70 -24.33 1.86
CA ASN A 113 17.29 -25.36 0.91
C ASN A 113 18.37 -25.56 -0.18
N ARG A 114 18.86 -24.47 -0.80
CA ARG A 114 19.87 -24.57 -1.87
C ARG A 114 21.18 -25.17 -1.37
N ASN A 115 21.62 -24.80 -0.17
CA ASN A 115 22.80 -25.38 0.45
C ASN A 115 22.62 -26.88 0.74
N ALA A 116 21.47 -27.28 1.28
CA ALA A 116 21.17 -28.69 1.52
C ALA A 116 21.15 -29.51 0.21
N PHE A 117 20.54 -28.97 -0.84
CA PHE A 117 20.54 -29.59 -2.18
C PHE A 117 21.96 -29.85 -2.67
N VAL A 118 22.86 -28.85 -2.60
CA VAL A 118 24.25 -29.00 -3.04
C VAL A 118 24.98 -30.09 -2.24
N GLN A 119 24.81 -30.12 -0.91
CA GLN A 119 25.43 -31.16 -0.06
C GLN A 119 24.92 -32.57 -0.41
N LEU A 120 23.62 -32.71 -0.66
CA LEU A 120 23.01 -33.99 -1.05
C LEU A 120 23.56 -34.47 -2.40
N VAL A 121 23.70 -33.56 -3.38
CA VAL A 121 24.28 -33.86 -4.70
C VAL A 121 25.76 -34.27 -4.57
N MET A 122 26.56 -33.51 -3.84
CA MET A 122 28.00 -33.79 -3.68
C MET A 122 28.27 -35.13 -2.98
N SER A 123 27.38 -35.57 -2.09
CA SER A 123 27.49 -36.85 -1.39
C SER A 123 26.80 -38.03 -2.09
N ASN A 124 26.21 -37.82 -3.28
CA ASN A 124 25.40 -38.83 -3.98
C ASN A 124 26.20 -39.86 -4.80
N LEU A 125 27.31 -40.38 -4.28
CA LEU A 125 28.24 -41.24 -5.03
C LEU A 125 27.59 -42.53 -5.58
N PHE A 126 26.65 -43.10 -4.82
CA PHE A 126 25.96 -44.34 -5.18
C PHE A 126 24.49 -44.13 -5.57
N GLY A 127 24.05 -42.88 -5.76
CA GLY A 127 22.66 -42.56 -6.10
C GLY A 127 21.65 -42.64 -4.94
N GLN A 128 22.09 -42.99 -3.73
CA GLN A 128 21.21 -43.19 -2.56
C GLN A 128 20.49 -41.91 -2.11
N ASN A 129 21.05 -40.74 -2.39
CA ASN A 129 20.44 -39.45 -2.02
C ASN A 129 19.40 -38.99 -3.04
N ALA A 130 19.17 -39.71 -4.15
CA ALA A 130 18.23 -39.27 -5.19
C ALA A 130 16.83 -38.89 -4.66
N PRO A 131 16.20 -39.65 -3.73
CA PRO A 131 14.92 -39.23 -3.14
C PRO A 131 15.00 -37.93 -2.33
N ALA A 132 16.10 -37.71 -1.60
CA ALA A 132 16.30 -36.51 -0.79
C ALA A 132 16.58 -35.27 -1.67
N ILE A 133 17.29 -35.44 -2.79
CA ILE A 133 17.51 -34.40 -3.79
C ILE A 133 16.16 -33.97 -4.38
N ALA A 134 15.34 -34.93 -4.81
CA ALA A 134 14.00 -34.65 -5.34
C ALA A 134 13.10 -33.95 -4.31
N ALA A 135 13.19 -34.33 -3.02
CA ALA A 135 12.47 -33.65 -1.95
C ALA A 135 12.94 -32.20 -1.76
N ALA A 136 14.25 -31.94 -1.82
CA ALA A 136 14.79 -30.59 -1.73
C ALA A 136 14.34 -29.72 -2.93
N GLU A 137 14.29 -30.28 -4.13
CA GLU A 137 13.73 -29.58 -5.31
C GLU A 137 12.24 -29.30 -5.17
N SER A 138 11.44 -30.26 -4.68
CA SER A 138 10.00 -30.06 -4.44
C SER A 138 9.75 -28.91 -3.46
N ILE A 139 10.51 -28.86 -2.35
CA ILE A 139 10.39 -27.76 -1.37
C ILE A 139 10.76 -26.41 -2.01
N TYR A 140 11.75 -26.38 -2.89
CA TYR A 140 12.13 -25.16 -3.60
C TYR A 140 11.02 -24.67 -4.55
N GLU A 141 10.37 -25.58 -5.27
CA GLU A 141 9.23 -25.27 -6.13
C GLU A 141 8.01 -24.77 -5.30
N GLU A 142 7.79 -25.34 -4.11
CA GLU A 142 6.77 -24.83 -3.17
C GLU A 142 7.08 -23.41 -2.69
N MET A 143 8.35 -23.12 -2.37
CA MET A 143 8.79 -21.77 -2.02
C MET A 143 8.54 -20.79 -3.18
N TRP A 144 8.83 -21.22 -4.42
CA TRP A 144 8.57 -20.42 -5.60
C TRP A 144 7.07 -20.13 -5.78
N ALA A 145 6.23 -21.15 -5.67
CA ALA A 145 4.78 -20.99 -5.78
C ALA A 145 4.21 -20.04 -4.71
N ALA A 146 4.69 -20.14 -3.47
CA ALA A 146 4.29 -19.24 -2.38
C ALA A 146 4.64 -17.78 -2.67
N ASP A 147 5.87 -17.51 -3.12
CA ASP A 147 6.32 -16.16 -3.49
C ASP A 147 5.51 -15.58 -4.66
N VAL A 148 5.22 -16.39 -5.68
CA VAL A 148 4.39 -15.97 -6.82
C VAL A 148 2.97 -15.61 -6.35
N ALA A 149 2.38 -16.40 -5.45
CA ALA A 149 1.07 -16.13 -4.90
C ALA A 149 1.05 -14.84 -4.07
N ALA A 150 2.04 -14.65 -3.18
CA ALA A 150 2.18 -13.45 -2.36
C ALA A 150 2.31 -12.18 -3.22
N MET A 151 3.20 -12.19 -4.22
CA MET A 151 3.43 -11.04 -5.10
C MET A 151 2.24 -10.75 -6.01
N SER A 152 1.54 -11.77 -6.48
CA SER A 152 0.34 -11.60 -7.32
C SER A 152 -0.83 -11.03 -6.53
N GLY A 153 -1.04 -11.52 -5.30
CA GLY A 153 -2.04 -10.98 -4.39
C GLY A 153 -1.75 -9.53 -3.98
N TYR A 154 -0.48 -9.21 -3.72
CA TYR A 154 -0.05 -7.84 -3.47
C TYR A 154 -0.35 -6.91 -4.64
N TYR A 155 0.04 -7.33 -5.86
CA TYR A 155 -0.20 -6.54 -7.06
C TYR A 155 -1.69 -6.30 -7.32
N SER A 156 -2.54 -7.33 -7.19
CA SER A 156 -3.97 -7.19 -7.40
C SER A 156 -4.61 -6.27 -6.35
N GLY A 157 -4.23 -6.41 -5.08
CA GLY A 157 -4.70 -5.56 -3.99
C GLY A 157 -4.35 -4.10 -4.19
N VAL A 158 -3.06 -3.79 -4.43
CA VAL A 158 -2.61 -2.41 -4.64
C VAL A 158 -3.22 -1.81 -5.92
N SER A 159 -3.35 -2.60 -6.99
CA SER A 159 -3.99 -2.12 -8.23
C SER A 159 -5.46 -1.76 -8.01
N ALA A 160 -6.19 -2.45 -7.13
CA ALA A 160 -7.57 -2.12 -6.81
C ALA A 160 -7.69 -0.82 -5.99
N VAL A 161 -6.71 -0.51 -5.14
CA VAL A 161 -6.68 0.76 -4.38
C VAL A 161 -6.29 1.95 -5.28
N ALA A 162 -5.51 1.70 -6.33
CA ALA A 162 -5.04 2.71 -7.27
C ALA A 162 -6.03 3.02 -8.42
N ALA A 163 -7.04 2.18 -8.63
CA ALA A 163 -8.06 2.33 -9.68
C ALA A 163 -9.12 3.37 -9.31
#